data_AF-A0A8S4NL85-F1
#
_entry.id   AF-A0A8S4NL85-F1
#
_cell.length_a   1.000
_cell.length_b   1.000
_cell.length_c   1.000
_cell.angle_alpha   90.00
_cell.angle_beta   90.00
_cell.angle_gamma   90.00
#
_symmetry.space_group_name_H-M   'P 1'
#
loop_
_entity.id
_entity.type
_entity.pdbx_description
1 polymer ?
#
loop_
_entity_poly.entity_id
_entity_poly.type
_entity_poly.pdbx_seq_one_letter_code
_entity_poly.pdbx_strand_id
1 'polypeptide(L)'
;EYMDYTGYAKLYPRAAAYITRPCNLSLSSRKNNIDGYFPRMQALNQVVTLAHQLNSDVCNLYNHKYVAYQIALLYQSMNALGSSIPSLLEFKSDIERNFKFIKEELNSLIDEDLTPQLSQDRSQWVVILTSGSLSNNCIS
;
A
#
# COMPACT_ATOMS: atom_id res chain seq x y z
N GLU A 1 1.70 36.39 -8.84
CA GLU A 1 2.37 36.00 -10.10
C GLU A 1 3.22 34.73 -10.00
N TYR A 2 4.38 34.68 -9.33
CA TYR A 2 5.21 33.44 -9.30
C TYR A 2 4.48 32.21 -8.70
N MET A 3 3.80 32.41 -7.56
CA MET A 3 3.00 31.35 -6.90
C MET A 3 1.83 30.85 -7.77
N ASP A 4 1.24 31.73 -8.57
CA ASP A 4 0.11 31.39 -9.45
C ASP A 4 0.59 30.68 -10.72
N TYR A 5 1.71 31.17 -11.30
CA TYR A 5 2.36 30.60 -12.48
C TYR A 5 2.87 29.17 -12.24
N THR A 6 3.45 28.91 -11.07
CA THR A 6 3.95 27.57 -10.68
C THR A 6 2.85 26.64 -10.17
N GLY A 7 1.62 27.14 -9.99
CA GLY A 7 0.52 26.38 -9.39
C GLY A 7 0.65 26.16 -7.89
N TYR A 8 1.72 26.64 -7.23
CA TYR A 8 1.92 26.52 -5.78
C TYR A 8 0.84 27.24 -4.98
N ALA A 9 0.20 28.27 -5.53
CA ALA A 9 -0.95 28.92 -4.91
C ALA A 9 -2.11 27.94 -4.65
N LYS A 10 -2.26 26.89 -5.48
CA LYS A 10 -3.29 25.84 -5.31
C LYS A 10 -2.89 24.79 -4.27
N LEU A 11 -1.59 24.52 -4.11
CA LEU A 11 -1.06 23.54 -3.16
C LEU A 11 -0.90 24.13 -1.75
N TYR A 12 -0.49 25.39 -1.68
CA TYR A 12 -0.20 26.12 -0.44
C TYR A 12 -1.01 27.42 -0.35
N PRO A 13 -2.36 27.35 -0.35
CA PRO A 13 -3.21 28.54 -0.39
C PRO A 13 -3.06 29.40 0.87
N ARG A 14 -2.60 28.84 1.99
CA ARG A 14 -2.24 29.59 3.20
C ARG A 14 -1.01 30.48 2.99
N ALA A 15 0.03 29.95 2.36
CA ALA A 15 1.23 30.71 2.01
C ALA A 15 0.92 31.78 0.95
N ALA A 16 0.08 31.45 -0.04
CA ALA A 16 -0.38 32.40 -1.05
C ALA A 16 -1.21 33.54 -0.45
N ALA A 17 -2.13 33.23 0.47
CA ALA A 17 -2.92 34.24 1.18
C ALA A 17 -2.06 35.14 2.06
N TYR A 18 -1.05 34.58 2.74
CA TYR A 18 -0.11 35.34 3.56
C TYR A 18 0.72 36.34 2.75
N ILE A 19 1.25 35.92 1.60
CA ILE A 19 2.02 36.79 0.70
C ILE A 19 1.14 37.92 0.15
N THR A 20 -0.13 37.63 -0.14
CA THR A 20 -1.05 38.62 -0.73
C THR A 20 -1.62 39.58 0.30
N ARG A 21 -1.86 39.11 1.54
CA ARG A 21 -2.39 39.94 2.63
C ARG A 21 -1.82 39.52 4.00
N PRO A 22 -0.68 40.11 4.42
CA PRO A 22 0.00 39.70 5.65
C PRO A 22 -0.76 40.02 6.95
N CYS A 23 -1.66 41.02 6.95
CA CYS A 23 -2.31 41.51 8.17
C CYS A 23 -3.77 41.05 8.38
N ASN A 24 -4.39 40.33 7.42
CA ASN A 24 -5.80 39.91 7.54
C ASN A 24 -6.04 38.44 7.17
N LEU A 25 -5.19 37.53 7.66
CA LEU A 25 -5.35 36.11 7.43
C LEU A 25 -6.68 35.58 7.98
N SER A 26 -7.69 35.53 7.12
CA SER A 26 -8.86 34.70 7.33
C SER A 26 -8.48 33.27 6.94
N LEU A 27 -8.05 32.49 7.93
CA LEU A 27 -7.71 31.06 7.82
C LEU A 27 -8.96 30.16 7.73
N SER A 28 -10.10 30.72 7.31
CA SER A 28 -11.38 30.04 7.15
C SER A 28 -11.25 28.90 6.13
N SER A 29 -10.82 27.75 6.64
CA SER A 29 -10.80 26.39 6.11
C SER A 29 -11.20 26.24 4.63
N ARG A 30 -10.28 26.55 3.71
CA ARG A 30 -10.26 25.81 2.44
C ARG A 30 -9.54 24.50 2.72
N LYS A 31 -10.22 23.37 2.50
CA LYS A 31 -9.56 22.08 2.29
C LYS A 31 -8.55 22.30 1.16
N ASN A 32 -7.27 22.08 1.46
CA ASN A 32 -6.21 22.22 0.48
C ASN A 32 -6.16 20.95 -0.35
N ASN A 33 -5.82 21.06 -1.63
CA ASN A 33 -5.67 19.89 -2.50
C ASN A 33 -4.56 18.93 -1.98
N ILE A 34 -3.63 19.44 -1.16
CA ILE A 34 -2.57 18.65 -0.53
C ILE A 34 -3.04 17.82 0.66
N ASP A 35 -4.17 18.17 1.30
CA ASP A 35 -4.65 17.49 2.51
C ASP A 35 -5.02 16.02 2.23
N GLY A 36 -5.37 15.70 0.97
CA GLY A 36 -5.59 14.32 0.49
C GLY A 36 -4.37 13.67 -0.16
N TYR A 37 -3.31 14.43 -0.45
CA TYR A 37 -2.11 13.93 -1.13
C TYR A 37 -1.20 13.14 -0.20
N PHE A 38 -0.85 13.70 0.96
CA PHE A 38 0.02 13.02 1.92
C PHE A 38 -0.56 11.71 2.45
N PRO A 39 -1.86 11.61 2.80
CA PRO A 39 -2.45 10.33 3.20
C PRO A 39 -2.38 9.28 2.09
N ARG A 40 -2.58 9.67 0.82
CA ARG A 40 -2.45 8.74 -0.32
C ARG A 40 -1.01 8.29 -0.53
N MET A 41 -0.06 9.21 -0.45
CA MET A 41 1.38 8.87 -0.51
C MET A 41 1.80 7.93 0.62
N GLN A 42 1.34 8.20 1.84
CA GLN A 42 1.58 7.33 2.99
C GLN A 42 1.02 5.92 2.75
N ALA A 43 -0.21 5.81 2.26
CA ALA A 43 -0.83 4.51 1.96
C ALA A 43 -0.08 3.75 0.84
N LEU A 44 0.38 4.45 -0.21
CA LEU A 44 1.20 3.84 -1.27
C LEU A 44 2.53 3.33 -0.71
N ASN A 45 3.21 4.16 0.09
CA ASN A 45 4.46 3.77 0.73
C ASN A 45 4.26 2.56 1.65
N GLN A 46 3.15 2.50 2.37
CA GLN A 46 2.80 1.36 3.22
C GLN A 46 2.64 0.07 2.40
N VAL A 47 1.91 0.12 1.27
CA VAL A 47 1.75 -1.04 0.37
C VAL A 47 3.10 -1.52 -0.14
N VAL A 48 3.95 -0.62 -0.63
CA VAL A 48 5.28 -0.97 -1.15
C VAL A 48 6.17 -1.57 -0.07
N THR A 49 6.17 -0.99 1.12
CA THR A 49 6.95 -1.48 2.27
C THR A 49 6.50 -2.88 2.68
N LEU A 50 5.18 -3.10 2.81
CA LEU A 50 4.63 -4.40 3.18
C LEU A 50 4.89 -5.46 2.12
N ALA A 51 4.78 -5.10 0.83
CA ALA A 51 5.09 -6.02 -0.26
C ALA A 51 6.58 -6.44 -0.23
N HIS A 52 7.49 -5.49 -0.05
CA HIS A 52 8.93 -5.79 0.03
C HIS A 52 9.27 -6.65 1.24
N GLN A 53 8.70 -6.32 2.41
CA GLN A 53 8.90 -7.12 3.62
C GLN A 53 8.40 -8.55 3.44
N LEU A 54 7.18 -8.71 2.93
CA LEU A 54 6.58 -10.02 2.68
C LEU A 54 7.40 -10.84 1.67
N ASN A 55 7.91 -10.21 0.61
CA ASN A 55 8.79 -10.86 -0.36
C ASN A 55 10.07 -11.40 0.31
N SER A 56 10.74 -10.54 1.08
CA SER A 56 11.95 -10.91 1.82
C SER A 56 11.66 -12.03 2.81
N ASP A 57 10.55 -11.96 3.54
CA ASP A 57 10.23 -12.93 4.57
C ASP A 57 9.97 -14.32 4.00
N VAL A 58 9.26 -14.43 2.87
CA VAL A 58 9.03 -15.71 2.19
C VAL A 58 10.31 -16.26 1.54
N CYS A 59 11.22 -15.40 1.09
CA CYS A 59 12.49 -15.85 0.49
C CYS A 59 13.54 -16.25 1.52
N ASN A 60 13.57 -15.59 2.67
CA ASN A 60 14.70 -15.64 3.60
C ASN A 60 14.38 -16.31 4.94
N LEU A 61 13.11 -16.36 5.37
CA LEU A 61 12.76 -16.97 6.64
C LEU A 61 12.48 -18.47 6.45
N TYR A 62 12.92 -19.26 7.43
CA TYR A 62 12.53 -20.66 7.51
C TYR A 62 11.14 -20.84 8.13
N ASN A 63 10.64 -19.86 8.89
CA ASN A 63 9.34 -19.94 9.57
C ASN A 63 8.35 -18.94 8.96
N HIS A 64 7.29 -19.47 8.35
CA HIS A 64 6.26 -18.71 7.64
C HIS A 64 4.97 -18.51 8.44
N LYS A 65 4.98 -18.75 9.77
CA LYS A 65 3.81 -18.60 10.65
C LYS A 65 3.08 -17.26 10.51
N TYR A 66 3.79 -16.18 10.17
CA TYR A 66 3.23 -14.83 10.06
C TYR A 66 2.83 -14.42 8.64
N VAL A 67 3.09 -15.25 7.62
CA VAL A 67 2.84 -14.88 6.22
C VAL A 67 1.36 -14.59 5.94
N ALA A 68 0.44 -15.39 6.48
CA ALA A 68 -0.99 -15.13 6.37
C ALA A 68 -1.38 -13.77 6.96
N TYR A 69 -0.79 -13.40 8.10
CA TYR A 69 -1.05 -12.10 8.72
C TYR A 69 -0.49 -10.94 7.88
N GLN A 70 0.72 -11.10 7.35
CA GLN A 70 1.36 -10.09 6.50
C GLN A 70 0.59 -9.86 5.19
N ILE A 71 0.05 -10.91 4.58
CA ILE A 71 -0.84 -10.79 3.40
C ILE A 71 -2.12 -10.02 3.76
N ALA A 72 -2.70 -10.28 4.94
CA ALA A 72 -3.89 -9.55 5.39
C ALA A 72 -3.61 -8.05 5.61
N LEU A 73 -2.45 -7.71 6.18
CA LEU A 73 -2.01 -6.31 6.30
C LEU A 73 -1.80 -5.64 4.94
N LEU A 74 -1.18 -6.34 3.99
CA LEU A 74 -1.00 -5.85 2.63
C LEU A 74 -2.36 -5.55 1.99
N TYR A 75 -3.30 -6.49 2.04
CA TYR A 75 -4.67 -6.31 1.56
C TYR A 75 -5.38 -5.11 2.21
N GLN A 76 -5.24 -4.95 3.53
CA GLN A 76 -5.85 -3.83 4.24
C GLN A 76 -5.23 -2.48 3.85
N SER A 77 -3.91 -2.41 3.66
CA SER A 77 -3.23 -1.19 3.18
C SER A 77 -3.68 -0.80 1.76
N MET A 78 -3.97 -1.80 0.91
CA MET A 78 -4.56 -1.58 -0.41
C MET A 78 -6.01 -1.09 -0.36
N ASN A 79 -6.77 -1.43 0.69
CA ASN A 79 -8.11 -0.88 0.90
C ASN A 79 -8.08 0.61 1.28
N ALA A 80 -7.03 1.06 1.99
CA ALA A 80 -6.84 2.47 2.32
C ALA A 80 -6.59 3.37 1.09
N LEU A 81 -6.11 2.79 -0.02
CA LEU A 81 -5.93 3.50 -1.30
C LEU A 81 -7.23 3.73 -2.08
N GLY A 82 -8.33 3.10 -1.66
CA GLY A 82 -9.64 3.19 -2.29
C GLY A 82 -9.75 2.39 -3.60
N SER A 83 -10.97 2.36 -4.16
CA SER A 83 -11.31 1.59 -5.36
C SER A 83 -10.97 2.30 -6.69
N SER A 84 -10.32 3.46 -6.62
CA SER A 84 -10.07 4.31 -7.79
C SER A 84 -8.93 3.84 -8.70
N ILE A 85 -8.25 2.74 -8.34
CA ILE A 85 -7.15 2.17 -9.12
C ILE A 85 -7.57 0.77 -9.59
N PRO A 86 -7.97 0.61 -10.88
CA PRO A 86 -8.44 -0.67 -11.41
C PRO A 86 -7.44 -1.81 -11.25
N SER A 87 -6.13 -1.53 -11.41
CA SER A 87 -5.07 -2.54 -11.24
C SER A 87 -4.95 -3.08 -9.81
N LEU A 88 -5.44 -2.33 -8.80
CA LEU A 88 -5.51 -2.85 -7.42
C LEU A 88 -6.67 -3.85 -7.23
N LEU A 89 -7.71 -3.80 -8.06
CA LEU A 89 -8.86 -4.71 -7.94
C LEU A 89 -8.48 -6.14 -8.33
N GLU A 90 -7.75 -6.31 -9.42
CA GLU A 90 -7.25 -7.62 -9.86
C GLU A 90 -6.36 -8.25 -8.78
N PHE A 91 -5.49 -7.44 -8.19
CA PHE A 91 -4.60 -7.88 -7.12
C PHE A 91 -5.35 -8.27 -5.84
N LYS A 92 -6.39 -7.52 -5.47
CA LYS A 92 -7.26 -7.86 -4.33
C LYS A 92 -8.00 -9.17 -4.56
N SER A 93 -8.54 -9.36 -5.75
CA SER A 93 -9.25 -10.59 -6.12
C SER A 93 -8.32 -11.80 -6.08
N ASP A 94 -7.07 -11.65 -6.54
CA ASP A 94 -6.08 -12.72 -6.48
C ASP A 94 -5.71 -13.08 -5.03
N ILE A 95 -5.55 -12.08 -4.14
CA ILE A 95 -5.36 -12.33 -2.71
C ILE A 95 -6.55 -13.09 -2.13
N GLU A 96 -7.77 -12.62 -2.36
CA GLU A 96 -8.99 -13.24 -1.81
C GLU A 96 -9.13 -14.71 -2.22
N ARG A 97 -8.79 -15.03 -3.47
CA ARG A 97 -8.82 -16.40 -4.01
C ARG A 97 -7.78 -17.30 -3.35
N ASN A 98 -6.57 -16.80 -3.11
CA ASN A 98 -5.46 -17.62 -2.63
C ASN A 98 -5.33 -17.66 -1.10
N PHE A 99 -5.90 -16.69 -0.40
CA PHE A 99 -5.73 -16.51 1.05
C PHE A 99 -6.21 -17.70 1.89
N LYS A 100 -7.32 -18.34 1.47
CA LYS A 100 -7.85 -19.51 2.15
C LYS A 100 -6.84 -20.67 2.16
N PHE A 101 -6.21 -20.93 1.01
CA PHE A 101 -5.21 -21.99 0.88
C PHE A 101 -3.96 -21.72 1.70
N ILE A 102 -3.47 -20.46 1.71
CA ILE A 102 -2.33 -20.05 2.56
C ILE A 102 -2.61 -20.35 4.03
N LYS A 103 -3.81 -20.00 4.50
CA LYS A 103 -4.21 -20.25 5.89
C LYS A 103 -4.32 -21.74 6.21
N GLU A 104 -4.93 -22.52 5.32
CA GLU A 104 -5.08 -23.96 5.50
C GLU A 104 -3.71 -24.64 5.60
N GLU A 105 -2.77 -24.26 4.75
CA GLU A 105 -1.42 -24.84 4.71
C GLU A 105 -0.57 -24.47 5.93
N LEU A 106 -0.66 -23.23 6.40
CA LEU A 106 0.05 -22.82 7.61
C LEU A 106 -0.57 -23.38 8.91
N ASN A 107 -1.87 -23.72 8.88
CA ASN A 107 -2.58 -24.31 10.02
C ASN A 107 -2.66 -25.85 9.97
N SER A 108 -2.37 -26.50 8.84
CA SER A 108 -2.30 -27.96 8.78
C SER A 108 -0.99 -28.51 9.37
N LEU A 109 0.01 -27.64 9.55
CA LEU A 109 1.30 -27.95 10.15
C LEU A 109 1.31 -27.83 11.69
N ILE A 110 0.13 -27.85 12.35
CA ILE A 110 -0.02 -27.81 13.82
C ILE A 110 0.26 -29.20 14.46
N ASP A 111 1.18 -29.98 13.91
CA ASP A 111 1.89 -30.98 14.72
C ASP A 111 3.03 -30.24 15.41
N GLU A 112 3.09 -30.29 16.75
CA GLU A 112 3.85 -29.35 17.60
C GLU A 112 5.37 -29.24 17.30
N ASP A 113 5.93 -30.15 16.51
CA ASP A 113 7.36 -30.20 16.16
C ASP A 113 7.71 -29.68 14.75
N LEU A 114 6.72 -29.33 13.91
CA LEU A 114 6.98 -28.84 12.55
C LEU A 114 6.91 -27.31 12.49
N THR A 115 7.98 -26.70 11.97
CA THR A 115 7.98 -25.25 11.70
C THR A 115 7.04 -24.95 10.52
N PRO A 116 6.07 -24.03 10.66
CA PRO A 116 5.15 -23.72 9.58
C PRO A 116 5.90 -23.19 8.36
N GLN A 117 5.79 -23.88 7.24
CA GLN A 117 6.40 -23.51 5.97
C GLN A 117 5.36 -23.52 4.86
N LEU A 118 5.55 -22.62 3.92
CA LEU A 118 4.79 -22.64 2.68
C LEU A 118 5.49 -23.59 1.71
N SER A 119 4.69 -24.33 0.96
CA SER A 119 5.11 -25.03 -0.23
C SER A 119 5.78 -24.08 -1.21
N GLN A 120 6.58 -24.67 -2.09
CA GLN A 120 7.28 -23.93 -3.14
C GLN A 120 6.29 -23.14 -4.01
N ASP A 121 5.15 -23.73 -4.39
CA ASP A 121 4.14 -23.09 -5.23
C ASP A 121 3.53 -21.85 -4.55
N ARG A 122 3.21 -21.93 -3.25
CA ARG A 122 2.68 -20.79 -2.49
C ARG A 122 3.72 -19.72 -2.24
N SER A 123 4.95 -20.12 -1.94
CA SER A 123 6.07 -19.19 -1.78
C SER A 123 6.31 -18.43 -3.08
N GLN A 124 6.32 -19.12 -4.21
CA GLN A 124 6.45 -18.50 -5.53
C GLN A 124 5.28 -17.58 -5.86
N TRP A 125 4.04 -17.95 -5.52
CA TRP A 125 2.89 -17.06 -5.67
C TRP A 125 3.05 -15.77 -4.85
N VAL A 126 3.47 -15.85 -3.58
CA VAL A 126 3.72 -14.64 -2.77
C VAL A 126 4.85 -13.80 -3.36
N VAL A 127 5.91 -14.42 -3.88
CA VAL A 127 6.99 -13.70 -4.55
C VAL A 127 6.45 -12.97 -5.77
N ILE A 128 5.68 -13.62 -6.65
CA ILE A 128 5.08 -12.99 -7.85
C ILE A 128 4.14 -11.83 -7.45
N LEU A 129 3.31 -12.05 -6.43
CA LEU A 129 2.41 -11.04 -5.86
C LEU A 129 3.19 -9.79 -5.44
N THR A 130 4.37 -9.97 -4.84
CA THR A 130 5.14 -8.88 -4.24
C THR A 130 6.23 -8.30 -5.15
N SER A 131 6.62 -9.01 -6.22
CA SER A 131 7.77 -8.66 -7.06
C SER A 131 7.46 -7.78 -8.28
N GLY A 132 6.20 -7.65 -8.74
CA GLY A 132 6.05 -6.98 -10.03
C GLY A 132 4.69 -6.81 -10.71
N SER A 133 3.55 -6.87 -10.01
CA SER A 133 2.27 -6.46 -10.62
C SER A 133 1.93 -4.98 -10.39
N LEU A 134 2.64 -4.30 -9.47
CA LEU A 134 2.46 -2.85 -9.20
C LEU A 134 3.34 -1.95 -10.11
N SER A 135 4.32 -2.50 -10.83
CA SER A 135 5.27 -1.72 -11.66
C SER A 135 4.99 -1.74 -13.17
N ASN A 136 4.17 -2.67 -13.68
CA ASN A 136 4.04 -2.89 -15.14
C ASN A 136 2.73 -2.39 -15.78
N ASN A 137 1.85 -1.70 -15.05
CA ASN A 137 0.55 -1.25 -15.59
C ASN A 137 0.27 0.27 -15.43
N CYS A 138 1.29 1.11 -15.28
CA CYS A 138 1.13 2.57 -15.16
C CYS A 138 1.73 3.38 -16.33
N ILE A 139 2.08 2.76 -17.46
CA ILE A 139 2.43 3.50 -18.68
C ILE A 139 1.73 2.84 -19.87
N SER A 140 0.52 3.30 -20.15
CA SER A 140 -0.12 3.35 -21.47
C SER A 140 -1.14 4.48 -21.46
#